data_AF-A0A843JQB2-F1
#
_entry.id   AF-A0A843JQB2-F1
#
_cell.length_a   1.000
_cell.length_b   1.000
_cell.length_c   1.000
_cell.angle_alpha   90.00
_cell.angle_beta   90.00
_cell.angle_gamma   90.00
#
_symmetry.space_group_name_H-M   'P 1'
#
loop_
_entity.id
_entity.type
_entity.pdbx_description
1 polymer ?
#
loop_
_entity_poly.entity_id
_entity_poly.type
_entity_poly.pdbx_seq_one_letter_code
_entity_poly.pdbx_strand_id
1 'polypeptide(L)'
;KKGLLGSIGMALIGGQSFFVNDFTATNASGKAGFSAAPLGDVDTMQVAPGKGYIIQKAAYLASEKDVNLDVEWQGFTKGLFGQGLFMIKVSGQGLIFINTFGAIDKHVLAPGERLIVDNFHLVAFSDTCQYQVTKFGGWKETLLSGEFLVTDITGPGEVYIQTKNIREMADWIWTLIEPRVQAKAR
;
A
#
# COMPACT_ATOMS: atom_id res chain seq x y z
N LYS A 1 -21.13 28.09 -18.19
CA LYS A 1 -19.68 27.81 -18.22
C LYS A 1 -19.11 27.97 -16.81
N LYS A 2 -19.00 26.87 -16.04
CA LYS A 2 -18.27 26.81 -14.76
C LYS A 2 -17.23 25.71 -14.94
N GLY A 3 -15.96 26.11 -15.01
CA GLY A 3 -14.85 25.24 -15.36
C GLY A 3 -14.34 24.43 -14.16
N LEU A 4 -14.23 23.12 -14.36
CA LEU A 4 -12.96 22.38 -14.29
C LEU A 4 -11.99 22.69 -13.13
N LEU A 5 -12.46 22.62 -11.88
CA LEU A 5 -11.61 22.50 -10.68
C LEU A 5 -12.15 21.39 -9.74
N GLY A 6 -12.66 20.31 -10.33
CA GLY A 6 -13.12 19.12 -9.59
C GLY A 6 -12.06 18.03 -9.43
N SER A 7 -10.84 18.28 -9.91
CA SER A 7 -9.75 17.31 -9.87
C SER A 7 -8.66 17.81 -8.92
N ILE A 8 -8.09 16.86 -8.18
CA ILE A 8 -6.79 16.91 -7.52
C ILE A 8 -6.80 17.43 -6.08
N GLY A 9 -7.10 16.54 -5.12
CA GLY A 9 -6.53 16.61 -3.78
C GLY A 9 -5.02 16.36 -3.88
N MET A 10 -4.25 17.43 -4.11
CA MET A 10 -2.81 17.38 -4.34
C MET A 10 -2.07 17.25 -3.00
N ALA A 11 -2.18 16.09 -2.37
CA ALA A 11 -1.41 15.81 -1.16
C ALA A 11 0.02 15.39 -1.57
N LEU A 12 0.94 16.35 -1.59
CA LEU A 12 2.38 16.08 -1.66
C LEU A 12 2.83 15.54 -0.30
N ILE A 13 2.72 14.22 -0.11
CA ILE A 13 3.11 13.56 1.14
C ILE A 13 4.36 12.73 0.85
N GLY A 14 5.49 13.19 1.38
CA GLY A 14 6.79 12.52 1.32
C GLY A 14 7.34 12.25 -0.09
N GLY A 15 7.12 13.18 -1.01
CA GLY A 15 7.75 13.16 -2.35
C GLY A 15 7.02 12.35 -3.42
N GLN A 16 5.87 11.73 -3.10
CA GLN A 16 5.05 11.01 -4.07
C GLN A 16 3.63 11.60 -4.14
N SER A 17 3.17 11.95 -5.35
CA SER A 17 1.78 12.37 -5.59
C SER A 17 0.82 11.19 -5.41
N PHE A 18 -0.31 11.36 -4.71
CA PHE A 18 -1.45 10.43 -4.77
C PHE A 18 -2.53 11.07 -5.63
N PHE A 19 -3.07 10.30 -6.57
CA PHE A 19 -4.02 10.82 -7.53
C PHE A 19 -5.07 9.77 -7.82
N VAL A 20 -6.32 10.15 -7.62
CA VAL A 20 -7.48 9.31 -7.92
C VAL A 20 -8.34 10.08 -8.90
N ASN A 21 -8.75 9.40 -9.98
CA ASN A 21 -9.67 9.95 -10.96
C ASN A 21 -11.03 9.30 -10.77
N ASP A 22 -12.09 10.11 -10.84
CA ASP A 22 -13.46 9.62 -10.77
C ASP A 22 -13.97 9.25 -12.17
N PHE A 23 -14.48 8.04 -12.30
CA PHE A 23 -15.09 7.55 -13.54
C PHE A 23 -16.58 7.32 -13.30
N THR A 24 -17.44 8.06 -14.01
CA THR A 24 -18.90 7.94 -13.91
C THR A 24 -19.51 7.72 -15.29
N ALA A 25 -20.33 6.69 -15.43
CA ALA A 25 -21.13 6.48 -16.65
C ALA A 25 -22.37 7.41 -16.61
N THR A 26 -22.53 8.27 -17.62
CA THR A 26 -23.54 9.35 -17.59
C THR A 26 -24.78 9.10 -18.45
N ASN A 27 -24.65 8.41 -19.59
CA ASN A 27 -25.73 8.28 -20.58
C ASN A 27 -26.30 6.85 -20.71
N ALA A 28 -25.51 5.85 -20.36
CA ALA A 28 -25.87 4.43 -20.42
C ALA A 28 -24.92 3.63 -19.51
N SER A 29 -25.24 2.35 -19.27
CA SER A 29 -24.33 1.44 -18.58
C SER A 29 -22.98 1.36 -19.32
N GLY A 30 -21.88 1.53 -18.59
CA GLY A 30 -20.53 1.40 -19.11
C GLY A 30 -19.75 0.30 -18.39
N LYS A 31 -18.63 -0.11 -18.97
CA LYS A 31 -17.64 -0.98 -18.32
C LYS A 31 -16.30 -0.25 -18.31
N ALA A 32 -15.61 -0.28 -17.18
CA ALA A 32 -14.24 0.19 -17.05
C ALA A 32 -13.38 -0.97 -16.53
N GLY A 33 -12.19 -1.12 -17.10
CA GLY A 33 -11.18 -2.06 -16.63
C GLY A 33 -10.05 -1.30 -15.97
N PHE A 34 -9.63 -1.76 -14.80
CA PHE A 34 -8.49 -1.22 -14.06
C PHE A 34 -7.45 -2.32 -13.89
N SER A 35 -6.18 -1.95 -14.04
CA SER A 35 -5.04 -2.86 -13.84
C SER A 35 -3.96 -2.12 -13.07
N ALA A 36 -3.25 -2.85 -12.24
CA ALA A 36 -2.07 -2.35 -11.56
C ALA A 36 -0.83 -2.48 -12.45
N ALA A 37 0.18 -1.67 -12.16
CA ALA A 37 1.49 -1.75 -12.83
C ALA A 37 2.36 -2.92 -12.32
N PRO A 38 2.39 -3.24 -11.01
CA PRO A 38 3.10 -4.42 -10.52
C PRO A 38 2.51 -5.72 -11.05
N LEU A 39 3.37 -6.72 -11.22
CA LEU A 39 2.94 -8.08 -11.53
C LEU A 39 2.47 -8.77 -10.24
N GLY A 40 1.17 -8.98 -10.10
CA GLY A 40 0.60 -9.66 -8.94
C GLY A 40 -0.90 -9.76 -9.00
N ASP A 41 -1.50 -9.99 -7.84
CA ASP A 41 -2.92 -10.23 -7.71
C ASP A 41 -3.70 -8.91 -7.57
N VAL A 42 -4.99 -9.00 -7.84
CA VAL A 42 -5.99 -7.97 -7.52
C VAL A 42 -7.05 -8.62 -6.64
N ASP A 43 -7.37 -7.99 -5.52
CA ASP A 43 -8.39 -8.47 -4.59
C ASP A 43 -9.33 -7.32 -4.17
N THR A 44 -10.47 -7.69 -3.59
CA THR A 44 -11.50 -6.78 -3.10
C THR A 44 -11.63 -6.85 -1.59
N MET A 45 -11.76 -5.70 -0.95
CA MET A 45 -12.11 -5.60 0.47
C MET A 45 -13.41 -4.82 0.64
N GLN A 46 -14.25 -5.25 1.57
CA GLN A 46 -15.51 -4.58 1.89
C GLN A 46 -15.30 -3.58 3.02
N VAL A 47 -15.48 -2.31 2.70
CA VAL A 47 -15.52 -1.19 3.65
C VAL A 47 -16.96 -0.99 4.12
N ALA A 48 -17.14 -0.80 5.43
CA ALA A 48 -18.41 -0.48 6.04
C ALA A 48 -18.20 0.44 7.25
N PRO A 49 -19.27 1.09 7.78
CA PRO A 49 -19.17 1.86 9.00
C PRO A 49 -18.59 1.02 10.15
N GLY A 50 -17.47 1.47 10.74
CA GLY A 50 -16.75 0.76 11.79
C GLY A 50 -15.90 -0.43 11.33
N LYS A 51 -15.80 -0.65 10.00
CA LYS A 51 -14.93 -1.66 9.37
C LYS A 51 -14.14 -1.00 8.24
N GLY A 52 -13.06 -0.32 8.63
CA GLY A 52 -12.13 0.32 7.72
C GLY A 52 -10.84 -0.49 7.55
N TYR A 53 -9.91 0.11 6.81
CA TYR A 53 -8.59 -0.47 6.59
C TYR A 53 -7.51 0.62 6.63
N ILE A 54 -6.30 0.22 6.96
CA ILE A 54 -5.08 1.00 6.72
C ILE A 54 -4.38 0.30 5.57
N ILE A 55 -4.20 0.98 4.44
CA ILE A 55 -3.67 0.37 3.20
C ILE A 55 -2.43 1.11 2.74
N GLN A 56 -1.49 0.38 2.15
CA GLN A 56 -0.37 0.99 1.46
C GLN A 56 -0.91 1.77 0.26
N LYS A 57 -0.45 3.02 0.11
CA LYS A 57 -0.85 3.89 -0.99
C LYS A 57 -0.65 3.24 -2.36
N ALA A 58 0.46 2.50 -2.54
CA ALA A 58 0.79 1.82 -3.78
C ALA A 58 -0.11 0.61 -4.08
N ALA A 59 -0.75 0.04 -3.05
CA ALA A 59 -1.69 -1.06 -3.18
C ALA A 59 -3.09 -0.60 -3.63
N TYR A 60 -3.44 0.68 -3.48
CA TYR A 60 -4.73 1.19 -3.96
C TYR A 60 -4.86 1.06 -5.49
N LEU A 61 -5.91 0.38 -5.96
CA LEU A 61 -6.24 0.29 -7.39
C LEU A 61 -7.47 1.13 -7.74
N ALA A 62 -8.59 0.91 -7.07
CA ALA A 62 -9.86 1.60 -7.30
C ALA A 62 -10.77 1.46 -6.07
N SER A 63 -11.84 2.24 -6.02
CA SER A 63 -12.88 2.08 -5.00
C SER A 63 -14.24 2.58 -5.50
N GLU A 64 -15.31 2.14 -4.84
CA GLU A 64 -16.63 2.70 -5.03
C GLU A 64 -16.72 4.12 -4.44
N LYS A 65 -17.64 4.93 -4.98
CA LYS A 65 -17.73 6.38 -4.71
C LYS A 65 -17.86 6.76 -3.23
N ASP A 66 -18.40 5.88 -2.39
CA ASP A 66 -18.69 6.16 -0.98
C ASP A 66 -17.57 5.66 -0.03
N VAL A 67 -16.46 5.19 -0.60
CA VAL A 67 -15.22 4.91 0.12
C VAL A 67 -14.41 6.20 0.28
N ASN A 68 -14.07 6.52 1.52
CA ASN A 68 -13.26 7.68 1.88
C ASN A 68 -11.79 7.28 2.05
N LEU A 69 -10.89 8.00 1.38
CA LEU A 69 -9.44 7.81 1.42
C LEU A 69 -8.79 8.98 2.17
N ASP A 70 -8.46 8.78 3.43
CA ASP A 70 -7.73 9.74 4.24
C ASP A 70 -6.21 9.55 4.04
N VAL A 71 -5.67 10.36 3.13
CA VAL A 71 -4.25 10.37 2.77
C VAL A 71 -3.40 11.21 3.71
N GLU A 72 -4.03 12.17 4.41
CA GLU A 72 -3.35 13.07 5.36
C GLU A 72 -3.14 12.43 6.73
N TRP A 73 -3.76 11.26 6.95
CA TRP A 73 -3.62 10.48 8.17
C TRP A 73 -2.16 10.20 8.52
N GLN A 74 -1.71 10.80 9.63
CA GLN A 74 -0.33 10.70 10.12
C GLN A 74 -0.12 9.54 11.11
N GLY A 75 -1.10 8.66 11.31
CA GLY A 75 -0.98 7.59 12.31
C GLY A 75 0.15 6.61 12.02
N PHE A 76 0.59 6.51 10.77
CA PHE A 76 1.71 5.67 10.35
C PHE A 76 3.05 6.43 10.22
N THR A 77 3.02 7.75 9.99
CA THR A 77 4.21 8.55 9.67
C THR A 77 5.06 8.94 10.88
N LYS A 78 4.54 8.82 12.11
CA LYS A 78 5.23 9.24 13.35
C LYS A 78 6.52 8.46 13.68
N GLY A 79 6.88 7.41 12.94
CA GLY A 79 8.12 6.65 13.12
C GLY A 79 8.97 6.44 11.85
N LEU A 80 8.47 6.87 10.68
CA LEU A 80 9.12 6.66 9.39
C LEU A 80 9.88 7.91 8.93
N PHE A 81 11.09 8.11 9.46
CA PHE A 81 11.99 9.12 8.92
C PHE A 81 12.53 8.66 7.54
N GLY A 82 11.86 9.04 6.46
CA GLY A 82 12.40 8.98 5.09
C GLY A 82 12.42 7.61 4.40
N GLN A 83 11.69 6.61 4.91
CA GLN A 83 11.77 5.21 4.45
C GLN A 83 10.74 4.81 3.38
N GLY A 84 9.85 5.71 2.95
CA GLY A 84 9.01 5.50 1.77
C GLY A 84 7.78 4.62 1.92
N LEU A 85 7.42 4.16 3.14
CA LEU A 85 6.11 3.50 3.37
C LEU A 85 5.04 4.54 3.67
N PHE A 86 4.14 4.75 2.71
CA PHE A 86 2.99 5.63 2.83
C PHE A 86 1.73 4.80 2.95
N MET A 87 1.08 4.89 4.11
CA MET A 87 -0.20 4.25 4.36
C MET A 87 -1.30 5.31 4.35
N ILE A 88 -2.48 4.94 3.86
CA ILE A 88 -3.68 5.77 3.85
C ILE A 88 -4.77 5.06 4.65
N LYS A 89 -5.58 5.83 5.38
CA LYS A 89 -6.70 5.27 6.13
C LYS A 89 -7.94 5.26 5.26
N VAL A 90 -8.65 4.14 5.25
CA VAL A 90 -9.83 3.91 4.43
C VAL A 90 -11.04 3.72 5.32
N SER A 91 -12.12 4.44 5.03
CA SER A 91 -13.38 4.41 5.80
C SER A 91 -14.58 4.62 4.85
N GLY A 92 -15.80 4.65 5.38
CA GLY A 92 -17.02 4.86 4.59
C GLY A 92 -17.75 3.55 4.31
N GLN A 93 -18.24 3.38 3.08
CA GLN A 93 -19.02 2.23 2.68
C GLN A 93 -18.79 1.88 1.21
N GLY A 94 -18.55 0.60 0.92
CA GLY A 94 -18.39 0.11 -0.45
C GLY A 94 -17.19 -0.81 -0.61
N LEU A 95 -16.91 -1.20 -1.85
CA LEU A 95 -15.77 -2.02 -2.21
C LEU A 95 -14.53 -1.16 -2.48
N ILE A 96 -13.39 -1.62 -1.98
CA ILE A 96 -12.07 -1.16 -2.40
C ILE A 96 -11.35 -2.30 -3.11
N PHE A 97 -10.68 -1.98 -4.20
CA PHE A 97 -9.86 -2.87 -4.98
C PHE A 97 -8.40 -2.57 -4.65
N ILE A 98 -7.66 -3.61 -4.28
CA ILE A 98 -6.22 -3.53 -3.99
C ILE A 98 -5.43 -4.39 -4.97
N ASN A 99 -4.15 -4.05 -5.12
CA ASN A 99 -3.20 -4.83 -5.89
C ASN A 99 -1.97 -5.18 -5.05
N THR A 100 -1.26 -6.23 -5.45
CA THR A 100 0.00 -6.67 -4.83
C THR A 100 1.11 -6.79 -5.88
N PHE A 101 2.36 -6.77 -5.42
CA PHE A 101 3.47 -7.31 -6.20
C PHE A 101 3.76 -8.75 -5.77
N GLY A 102 3.56 -9.70 -6.68
CA GLY A 102 3.45 -11.13 -6.36
C GLY A 102 2.05 -11.51 -5.85
N ALA A 103 1.93 -12.73 -5.34
CA ALA A 103 0.69 -13.25 -4.77
C ALA A 103 0.26 -12.49 -3.50
N ILE A 104 -1.04 -12.42 -3.26
CA ILE A 104 -1.64 -11.93 -2.02
C ILE A 104 -1.72 -13.06 -0.98
N ASP A 105 -1.34 -12.76 0.26
CA ASP A 105 -1.46 -13.66 1.40
C ASP A 105 -2.25 -12.98 2.52
N LYS A 106 -3.38 -13.58 2.92
CA LYS A 106 -4.35 -13.02 3.86
C LYS A 106 -4.34 -13.78 5.18
N HIS A 107 -4.12 -13.05 6.25
CA HIS A 107 -4.14 -13.54 7.63
C HIS A 107 -5.32 -12.93 8.39
N VAL A 108 -6.04 -13.75 9.17
CA VAL A 108 -7.11 -13.30 10.05
C VAL A 108 -6.63 -13.48 11.48
N LEU A 109 -6.43 -12.36 12.18
CA LEU A 109 -5.94 -12.33 13.55
C LEU A 109 -7.11 -12.32 14.54
N ALA A 110 -7.09 -13.25 15.49
CA ALA A 110 -7.97 -13.22 16.65
C ALA A 110 -7.62 -12.04 17.60
N PRO A 111 -8.51 -11.68 18.55
CA PRO A 111 -8.19 -10.66 19.56
C PRO A 111 -6.91 -11.02 20.34
N GLY A 112 -5.92 -10.13 20.31
CA GLY A 112 -4.62 -10.33 20.98
C GLY A 112 -3.62 -11.22 20.21
N GLU A 113 -4.02 -11.80 19.08
CA GLU A 113 -3.08 -12.50 18.19
C GLU A 113 -2.21 -11.48 17.46
N ARG A 114 -0.93 -11.80 17.30
CA ARG A 114 0.10 -10.86 16.83
C ARG A 114 0.79 -11.39 15.59
N LEU A 115 1.00 -10.50 14.62
CA LEU A 115 1.75 -10.75 13.39
C LEU A 115 2.71 -9.59 13.13
N ILE A 116 4.00 -9.90 12.96
CA ILE A 116 5.04 -8.92 12.63
C ILE A 116 5.34 -9.06 11.14
N VAL A 117 5.22 -7.97 10.40
CA VAL A 117 5.34 -7.95 8.93
C VAL A 117 6.41 -6.97 8.50
N ASP A 118 7.25 -7.35 7.54
CA ASP A 118 8.15 -6.41 6.87
C ASP A 118 7.33 -5.33 6.13
N ASN A 119 7.75 -4.07 6.27
CA ASN A 119 7.04 -2.93 5.70
C ASN A 119 6.97 -2.92 4.17
N PHE A 120 7.92 -3.53 3.46
CA PHE A 120 7.88 -3.69 2.00
C PHE A 120 6.96 -4.82 1.53
N HIS A 121 6.51 -5.67 2.46
CA HIS A 121 5.57 -6.76 2.21
C HIS A 121 4.16 -6.45 2.74
N LEU A 122 3.98 -5.44 3.59
CA LEU A 122 2.68 -5.06 4.12
C LEU A 122 1.82 -4.32 3.06
N VAL A 123 0.65 -4.90 2.74
CA VAL A 123 -0.29 -4.35 1.77
C VAL A 123 -1.41 -3.57 2.47
N ALA A 124 -2.07 -4.20 3.42
CA ALA A 124 -3.20 -3.62 4.15
C ALA A 124 -3.45 -4.34 5.47
N PHE A 125 -4.15 -3.70 6.39
CA PHE A 125 -4.71 -4.34 7.57
C PHE A 125 -5.98 -3.63 8.06
N SER A 126 -6.84 -4.33 8.79
CA SER A 126 -8.08 -3.75 9.34
C SER A 126 -7.78 -2.60 10.30
N ASP A 127 -8.60 -1.56 10.28
CA ASP A 127 -8.44 -0.40 11.18
C ASP A 127 -8.79 -0.70 12.65
N THR A 128 -9.31 -1.90 12.92
CA THR A 128 -9.53 -2.48 14.25
C THR A 128 -8.26 -3.04 14.88
N CYS A 129 -7.22 -3.32 14.09
CA CYS A 129 -5.96 -3.83 14.62
C CYS A 129 -5.18 -2.71 15.33
N GLN A 130 -4.54 -3.06 16.44
CA GLN A 130 -3.49 -2.23 17.03
C GLN A 130 -2.21 -2.46 16.23
N TYR A 131 -1.39 -1.42 16.06
CA TYR A 131 -0.11 -1.59 15.37
C TYR A 131 0.97 -0.65 15.89
N GLN A 132 2.22 -1.08 15.73
CA GLN A 132 3.40 -0.28 15.99
C GLN A 132 4.47 -0.53 14.95
N VAL A 133 5.01 0.53 14.37
CA VAL A 133 6.21 0.42 13.52
C VAL A 133 7.44 0.40 14.42
N THR A 134 8.25 -0.64 14.30
CA THR A 134 9.47 -0.83 15.08
C THR A 134 10.65 -1.23 14.19
N LYS A 135 11.88 -1.02 14.69
CA LYS A 135 13.07 -1.58 14.07
C LYS A 135 13.17 -3.07 14.42
N PHE A 136 13.57 -3.88 13.45
CA PHE A 136 13.85 -5.28 13.66
C PHE A 136 15.36 -5.48 13.90
N GLY A 137 15.73 -6.12 15.01
CA GLY A 137 17.13 -6.39 15.36
C GLY A 137 17.91 -5.21 15.94
N GLY A 138 19.19 -5.46 16.24
CA GLY A 138 20.13 -4.43 16.68
C GLY A 138 20.66 -3.60 15.50
N TRP A 139 21.40 -2.53 15.83
CA TRP A 139 22.03 -1.62 14.86
C TRP A 139 22.96 -2.31 13.85
N LYS A 140 23.55 -3.46 14.19
CA LYS A 140 24.45 -4.22 13.31
C LYS A 140 23.68 -5.04 12.29
N GLU A 141 22.59 -5.69 12.71
CA GLU A 141 21.72 -6.50 11.86
C GLU A 141 20.97 -5.61 10.86
N THR A 142 20.55 -4.42 11.32
CA THR A 142 19.86 -3.40 10.50
C THR A 142 20.71 -2.88 9.32
N LEU A 143 22.04 -2.81 9.46
CA LEU A 143 22.92 -2.30 8.40
C LEU A 143 23.17 -3.33 7.28
N LEU A 144 23.03 -4.62 7.60
CA LEU A 144 23.38 -5.72 6.69
C LEU A 144 22.18 -6.20 5.85
N SER A 145 20.93 -6.10 6.34
CA SER A 145 19.74 -6.51 5.58
C SER A 145 19.18 -5.41 4.69
N GLY A 146 19.41 -4.13 5.00
CA GLY A 146 18.76 -3.01 4.30
C GLY A 146 17.27 -2.85 4.62
N GLU A 147 16.72 -3.71 5.48
CA GLU A 147 15.36 -3.66 6.02
C GLU A 147 15.40 -2.99 7.40
N PHE A 148 14.83 -1.79 7.50
CA PHE A 148 15.01 -0.96 8.69
C PHE A 148 13.81 -0.97 9.64
N LEU A 149 12.62 -1.39 9.16
CA LEU A 149 11.36 -1.24 9.89
C LEU A 149 10.38 -2.37 9.57
N VAL A 150 9.78 -2.92 10.61
CA VAL A 150 8.67 -3.86 10.56
C VAL A 150 7.44 -3.23 11.20
N THR A 151 6.26 -3.69 10.81
CA THR A 151 5.01 -3.35 11.49
C THR A 151 4.58 -4.54 12.32
N ASP A 152 4.51 -4.31 13.63
CA ASP A 152 3.90 -5.21 14.58
C ASP A 152 2.40 -4.95 14.63
N ILE A 153 1.58 -5.95 14.28
CA ILE A 153 0.13 -5.84 14.18
C ILE A 153 -0.51 -6.81 15.16
N THR A 154 -1.42 -6.32 16.00
CA THR A 154 -2.19 -7.12 16.96
C THR A 154 -3.69 -7.02 16.65
N GLY A 155 -4.35 -8.17 16.54
CA GLY A 155 -5.75 -8.29 16.21
C GLY A 155 -6.72 -7.78 17.30
N PRO A 156 -8.02 -7.76 17.01
CA PRO A 156 -8.65 -8.53 15.93
C PRO A 156 -8.70 -7.81 14.58
N GLY A 157 -8.56 -8.56 13.49
CA GLY A 157 -8.74 -8.05 12.14
C GLY A 157 -8.03 -8.87 11.07
N GLU A 158 -8.03 -8.34 9.85
CA GLU A 158 -7.38 -8.96 8.70
C GLU A 158 -6.04 -8.25 8.43
N VAL A 159 -5.03 -9.00 7.98
CA VAL A 159 -3.75 -8.48 7.49
C VAL A 159 -3.48 -9.08 6.12
N TYR A 160 -3.11 -8.23 5.18
CA TYR A 160 -2.84 -8.58 3.78
C TYR A 160 -1.36 -8.31 3.50
N ILE A 161 -0.69 -9.31 2.94
CA ILE A 161 0.74 -9.33 2.66
C ILE A 161 0.94 -9.64 1.18
N GLN A 162 2.00 -9.09 0.58
CA GLN A 162 2.44 -9.43 -0.77
C GLN A 162 3.69 -10.30 -0.71
N THR A 163 3.82 -11.27 -1.62
CA THR A 163 4.93 -12.23 -1.60
C THR A 163 6.23 -11.73 -2.23
N LYS A 164 6.24 -10.55 -2.87
CA LYS A 164 7.46 -9.98 -3.48
C LYS A 164 7.67 -8.53 -3.08
N ASN A 165 8.94 -8.14 -3.02
CA ASN A 165 9.37 -6.77 -2.82
C ASN A 165 9.92 -6.20 -4.14
N ILE A 166 9.38 -5.07 -4.58
CA ILE A 166 9.78 -4.44 -5.86
C ILE A 166 11.23 -3.96 -5.83
N ARG A 167 11.73 -3.56 -4.66
CA ARG A 167 13.10 -3.09 -4.47
C ARG A 167 14.09 -4.24 -4.63
N GLU A 168 13.84 -5.35 -3.92
CA GLU A 168 14.66 -6.55 -4.06
C GLU A 168 14.65 -7.09 -5.49
N MET A 169 13.50 -7.05 -6.18
CA MET A 169 13.46 -7.41 -7.60
C MET A 169 14.33 -6.46 -8.44
N ALA A 170 14.25 -5.15 -8.21
CA ALA A 170 15.07 -4.18 -8.95
C ALA A 170 16.57 -4.40 -8.72
N ASP A 171 16.97 -4.61 -7.46
CA ASP A 171 18.36 -4.89 -7.08
C ASP A 171 18.84 -6.21 -7.71
N TRP A 172 18.01 -7.25 -7.68
CA TRP A 172 18.31 -8.53 -8.34
C TRP A 172 18.46 -8.36 -9.87
N ILE A 173 17.54 -7.65 -10.52
CA ILE A 173 17.64 -7.36 -11.96
C ILE A 173 18.92 -6.57 -12.26
N TRP A 174 19.27 -5.58 -11.42
CA TRP A 174 20.48 -4.77 -11.58
C TRP A 174 21.73 -5.65 -11.71
N THR A 175 21.87 -6.69 -10.88
CA THR A 175 23.01 -7.62 -10.95
C THR A 175 23.16 -8.31 -12.32
N LEU A 176 22.06 -8.48 -13.05
CA LEU A 176 22.04 -9.10 -14.38
C LEU A 176 22.31 -8.10 -15.50
N ILE A 177 21.86 -6.84 -15.35
CA ILE A 177 21.95 -5.82 -16.40
C ILE A 177 23.20 -4.95 -16.29
N GLU A 178 23.71 -4.70 -15.09
CA GLU A 178 24.87 -3.84 -14.84
C GLU A 178 26.09 -4.24 -15.68
N PRO A 179 26.51 -5.52 -15.73
CA PRO A 179 27.68 -5.91 -16.54
C PRO A 179 27.50 -5.58 -18.03
N ARG A 180 26.27 -5.67 -18.54
CA ARG A 180 25.94 -5.40 -19.95
C ARG A 180 25.93 -3.90 -20.25
N VAL A 181 25.47 -3.09 -19.28
CA VAL A 181 25.52 -1.63 -19.37
C VAL A 181 26.97 -1.15 -19.36
N GLN A 182 27.79 -1.65 -18.43
CA GLN A 182 29.20 -1.28 -18.31
C GLN A 182 30.02 -1.68 -19.56
N ALA A 183 29.73 -2.85 -20.16
CA ALA A 183 30.42 -3.31 -21.36
C ALA A 183 30.10 -2.47 -22.62
N LYS A 184 28.91 -1.86 -22.70
CA LYS A 184 28.51 -0.98 -23.82
C LYS A 184 28.93 0.48 -23.65
N ALA A 185 29.24 0.89 -22.42
CA ALA A 185 29.70 2.24 -22.10
C ALA A 185 31.21 2.45 -22.36
N ARG A 186 31.94 1.37 -22.65
CA ARG A 186 33.35 1.37 -23.08
C ARG A 186 33.44 1.29 -24.59
#